data_AF-A0A956EQH6-F1
#
_entry.id   AF-A0A956EQH6-F1
#
_cell.length_a   1.000
_cell.length_b   1.000
_cell.length_c   1.000
_cell.angle_alpha   90.00
_cell.angle_beta   90.00
_cell.angle_gamma   90.00
#
_symmetry.space_group_name_H-M   'P 1'
#
loop_
_entity.id
_entity.type
_entity.pdbx_description
1 polymer ?
#
loop_
_entity_poly.entity_id
_entity_poly.type
_entity_poly.pdbx_seq_one_letter_code
_entity_poly.pdbx_strand_id
1 'polypeptide(L)'
;MKQKLRLVVISGGLCVLLSHRIGRAEARIPLQLPVESSRIHVQNSAALGAPLTPANPDRDARLSYVAGELTANAPAERRWWYGWIGGFAALSAGQAYFFFTKDEPAERILNAVGGGMSFIGLVGLLVLPNAGRFADENLAELPERTPAERAAKLDSAERMLTDAQEATRRKRNAVAVIGPTLISFGTAAYVWAKYDAAMPALRTMVGSLAINIAHWWTRPTSNAEAARRYRGQSAKLDWQLLPWISPQVTGLGLGAVF
;
A
#
# COMPACT_ATOMS: atom_id res chain seq x y z
N MET A 1 -35.64 12.81 25.82
CA MET A 1 -34.90 11.54 25.88
C MET A 1 -33.45 11.77 25.51
N LYS A 2 -32.49 11.56 26.43
CA LYS A 2 -31.05 11.74 26.16
C LYS A 2 -30.47 10.43 25.62
N GLN A 3 -30.20 10.35 24.31
CA GLN A 3 -29.47 9.22 23.72
C GLN A 3 -27.98 9.35 24.08
N LYS A 4 -27.42 8.33 24.72
CA LYS A 4 -25.98 8.22 24.98
C LYS A 4 -25.33 7.44 23.83
N LEU A 5 -24.54 8.12 22.99
CA LEU A 5 -23.61 7.45 22.09
C LEU A 5 -22.44 6.89 22.91
N ARG A 6 -22.09 5.61 22.70
CA ARG A 6 -20.83 5.03 23.16
C ARG A 6 -19.97 4.75 21.94
N LEU A 7 -18.79 5.36 21.91
CA LEU A 7 -17.76 5.10 20.92
C LEU A 7 -17.00 3.85 21.35
N VAL A 8 -16.97 2.81 20.52
CA VAL A 8 -16.13 1.62 20.72
C VAL A 8 -15.10 1.60 19.60
N VAL A 9 -13.82 1.72 19.95
CA VAL A 9 -12.70 1.63 19.02
C VAL A 9 -12.26 0.17 18.97
N ILE A 10 -12.51 -0.50 17.85
CA ILE A 10 -11.95 -1.83 17.56
C ILE A 10 -10.82 -1.62 16.56
N SER A 11 -9.64 -2.15 16.88
CA SER A 11 -8.45 -2.10 16.05
C SER A 11 -8.76 -2.55 14.61
N GLY A 12 -8.58 -1.65 13.63
CA GLY A 12 -8.61 -1.98 12.21
C GLY A 12 -9.62 -1.25 11.31
N GLY A 13 -10.49 -0.39 11.84
CA GLY A 13 -11.37 0.43 10.98
C GLY A 13 -12.48 1.13 11.75
N LEU A 14 -12.61 2.45 11.56
CA LEU A 14 -13.66 3.24 12.19
C LEU A 14 -15.01 2.91 11.53
N CYS A 15 -15.79 2.01 12.12
CA CYS A 15 -17.15 1.71 11.69
C CYS A 15 -18.13 2.30 12.70
N VAL A 16 -18.93 3.30 12.31
CA VAL A 16 -20.00 3.86 13.15
C VAL A 16 -21.22 2.95 13.04
N LEU A 17 -21.38 2.04 14.01
CA LEU A 17 -22.55 1.18 14.10
C LEU A 17 -23.69 1.88 14.83
N LEU A 18 -24.78 2.17 14.13
CA LEU A 18 -26.08 2.46 14.73
C LEU A 18 -26.64 1.16 15.34
N SER A 19 -26.62 1.04 16.66
CA SER A 19 -27.17 -0.12 17.36
C SER A 19 -28.70 -0.01 17.43
N HIS A 20 -29.40 -0.75 16.57
CA HIS A 20 -30.81 -1.09 16.77
C HIS A 20 -30.87 -2.35 17.64
N ARG A 21 -31.58 -2.28 18.78
CA ARG A 21 -31.84 -3.43 19.67
C ARG A 21 -32.60 -4.50 18.89
N ILE A 22 -31.95 -5.64 18.62
CA ILE A 22 -32.59 -6.92 18.29
C ILE A 22 -31.98 -7.97 19.23
N GLY A 23 -32.84 -8.77 19.86
CA GLY A 23 -32.51 -9.69 20.94
C GLY A 23 -31.45 -10.73 20.56
N ARG A 24 -30.51 -10.94 21.49
CA ARG A 24 -29.48 -11.99 21.40
C ARG A 24 -30.12 -13.36 21.60
N ALA A 25 -30.12 -14.18 20.54
CA ALA A 25 -30.03 -15.62 20.67
C ALA A 25 -28.55 -16.01 20.62
N GLU A 26 -28.02 -16.56 21.71
CA GLU A 26 -26.64 -17.05 21.78
C GLU A 26 -26.52 -18.39 21.05
N ALA A 27 -26.20 -18.34 19.76
CA ALA A 27 -25.73 -19.52 19.02
C ALA A 27 -24.22 -19.69 19.27
N ARG A 28 -23.85 -20.60 20.17
CA ARG A 28 -22.46 -21.07 20.32
C ARG A 28 -22.16 -22.02 19.18
N ILE A 29 -21.44 -21.54 18.15
CA ILE A 29 -20.88 -22.40 17.11
C ILE A 29 -19.52 -22.92 17.62
N PRO A 30 -19.34 -24.23 17.84
CA PRO A 30 -18.04 -24.79 18.17
C PRO A 30 -17.14 -24.74 16.92
N LEU A 31 -16.18 -23.82 16.92
CA LEU A 31 -15.08 -23.77 15.95
C LEU A 31 -14.05 -24.86 16.32
N GLN A 32 -14.26 -26.08 15.81
CA GLN A 32 -13.19 -27.06 15.71
C GLN A 32 -12.39 -26.76 14.44
N LEU A 33 -11.25 -26.10 14.59
CA LEU A 33 -10.27 -26.00 13.51
C LEU A 33 -9.44 -27.29 13.49
N PRO A 34 -9.35 -27.99 12.35
CA PRO A 34 -8.40 -29.09 12.20
C PRO A 34 -6.98 -28.52 12.21
N VAL A 35 -6.24 -28.80 13.29
CA VAL A 35 -4.80 -28.58 13.35
C VAL A 35 -4.14 -29.73 12.62
N GLU A 36 -4.14 -29.65 11.28
CA GLU A 36 -3.34 -30.54 10.45
C GLU A 36 -1.89 -30.05 10.52
N SER A 37 -1.10 -30.74 11.34
CA SER A 37 0.33 -30.53 11.46
C SER A 37 1.00 -30.85 10.13
N SER A 38 1.17 -29.86 9.27
CA SER A 38 2.07 -29.93 8.14
C SER A 38 3.49 -30.08 8.68
N ARG A 39 3.95 -31.34 8.78
CA ARG A 39 5.35 -31.68 8.91
C ARG A 39 6.07 -31.05 7.72
N ILE A 40 6.69 -29.90 7.94
CA ILE A 40 7.72 -29.39 7.04
C ILE A 40 8.84 -30.42 7.11
N HIS A 41 8.89 -31.30 6.11
CA HIS A 41 10.08 -32.08 5.83
C HIS A 41 11.17 -31.08 5.43
N VAL A 42 11.99 -30.69 6.41
CA VAL A 42 13.32 -30.12 6.20
C VAL A 42 14.16 -31.25 5.59
N GLN A 43 14.03 -31.46 4.29
CA GLN A 43 14.90 -32.34 3.54
C GLN A 43 16.28 -31.69 3.43
N ASN A 44 17.17 -32.20 4.26
CA ASN A 44 18.60 -32.42 4.02
C ASN A 44 19.50 -31.23 3.75
N SER A 45 20.12 -30.80 4.85
CA SER A 45 21.38 -30.08 5.02
C SER A 45 22.65 -30.82 4.51
N ALA A 46 22.57 -31.61 3.44
CA ALA A 46 23.66 -32.49 3.00
C ALA A 46 24.50 -31.95 1.81
N ALA A 47 24.46 -30.64 1.53
CA ALA A 47 25.27 -30.00 0.48
C ALA A 47 26.43 -29.14 1.04
N LEU A 48 27.00 -29.55 2.18
CA LEU A 48 28.05 -28.81 2.90
C LEU A 48 29.48 -29.09 2.41
N GLY A 49 29.67 -29.39 1.12
CA GLY A 49 30.99 -29.76 0.59
C GLY A 49 31.23 -29.51 -0.88
N ALA A 50 30.39 -28.73 -1.55
CA ALA A 50 30.69 -28.32 -2.93
C ALA A 50 31.77 -27.22 -2.90
N PRO A 51 32.83 -27.31 -3.73
CA PRO A 51 33.82 -26.25 -3.86
C PRO A 51 33.14 -24.93 -4.20
N LEU A 52 33.63 -23.83 -3.60
CA LEU A 52 33.17 -22.45 -3.82
C LEU A 52 33.45 -22.01 -5.27
N THR A 53 32.71 -22.55 -6.23
CA THR A 53 32.56 -21.95 -7.55
C THR A 53 31.98 -20.55 -7.38
N PRO A 54 32.35 -19.57 -8.23
CA PRO A 54 31.77 -18.24 -8.19
C PRO A 54 30.24 -18.40 -8.19
N ALA A 55 29.66 -17.91 -7.10
CA ALA A 55 28.25 -18.01 -6.79
C ALA A 55 27.42 -17.61 -8.01
N ASN A 56 26.38 -18.42 -8.28
CA ASN A 56 25.43 -18.31 -9.38
C ASN A 56 25.33 -16.86 -9.96
N PRO A 57 25.97 -16.54 -11.10
CA PRO A 57 26.12 -15.16 -11.60
C PRO A 57 24.77 -14.47 -11.85
N ASP A 58 23.70 -15.23 -11.98
CA ASP A 58 22.32 -14.75 -12.02
C ASP A 58 21.89 -14.04 -10.72
N ARG A 59 22.31 -14.52 -9.54
CA ARG A 59 21.88 -13.97 -8.25
C ARG A 59 22.50 -12.61 -7.94
N ASP A 60 23.81 -12.47 -8.14
CA ASP A 60 24.50 -11.21 -7.90
C ASP A 60 24.01 -10.14 -8.90
N ALA A 61 23.73 -10.52 -10.14
CA ALA A 61 23.12 -9.64 -11.13
C ALA A 61 21.69 -9.20 -10.75
N ARG A 62 20.85 -10.14 -10.29
CA ARG A 62 19.48 -9.86 -9.81
C ARG A 62 19.49 -8.95 -8.58
N LEU A 63 20.36 -9.23 -7.62
CA LEU A 63 20.51 -8.42 -6.42
C LEU A 63 20.95 -7.00 -6.78
N SER A 64 21.97 -6.87 -7.64
CA SER A 64 22.43 -5.57 -8.13
C SER A 64 21.33 -4.78 -8.84
N TYR A 65 20.53 -5.45 -9.68
CA TYR A 65 19.39 -4.83 -10.36
C TYR A 65 18.34 -4.32 -9.36
N VAL A 66 17.86 -5.19 -8.47
CA VAL A 66 16.80 -4.83 -7.52
C VAL A 66 17.28 -3.75 -6.54
N ALA A 67 18.51 -3.88 -6.02
CA ALA A 67 19.12 -2.89 -5.15
C ALA A 67 19.28 -1.53 -5.85
N GLY A 68 19.68 -1.53 -7.12
CA GLY A 68 19.80 -0.33 -7.95
C GLY A 68 18.46 0.38 -8.12
N GLU A 69 17.39 -0.35 -8.44
CA GLU A 69 16.05 0.23 -8.58
C GLU A 69 15.50 0.76 -7.25
N LEU A 70 15.64 0.03 -6.15
CA LEU A 70 15.19 0.49 -4.83
C LEU A 70 15.93 1.77 -4.41
N THR A 71 17.25 1.84 -4.63
CA THR A 71 18.09 3.00 -4.33
C THR A 71 17.73 4.20 -5.19
N ALA A 72 17.55 4.00 -6.51
CA ALA A 72 17.20 5.07 -7.44
C ALA A 72 15.82 5.68 -7.13
N ASN A 73 14.87 4.88 -6.63
CA ASN A 73 13.50 5.29 -6.39
C ASN A 73 13.25 5.90 -5.01
N ALA A 74 14.06 5.55 -3.99
CA ALA A 74 13.88 6.00 -2.61
C ALA A 74 13.78 7.53 -2.44
N PRO A 75 14.58 8.38 -3.13
CA PRO A 75 14.47 9.84 -2.98
C PRO A 75 13.12 10.42 -3.45
N ALA A 76 12.49 9.84 -4.48
CA ALA A 76 11.17 10.27 -4.92
C ALA A 76 10.08 9.87 -3.91
N GLU A 77 10.17 8.65 -3.39
CA GLU A 77 9.28 8.12 -2.35
C GLU A 77 9.36 8.94 -1.05
N ARG A 78 10.58 9.27 -0.59
CA ARG A 78 10.82 10.12 0.59
C ARG A 78 10.23 11.52 0.40
N ARG A 79 10.52 12.18 -0.73
CA ARG A 79 10.00 13.53 -1.02
C ARG A 79 8.48 13.55 -1.06
N TRP A 80 7.86 12.56 -1.72
CA TRP A 80 6.41 12.44 -1.74
C TRP A 80 5.83 12.26 -0.33
N TRP A 81 6.40 11.34 0.46
CA TRP A 81 5.91 11.05 1.81
C TRP A 81 6.04 12.25 2.76
N TYR A 82 7.20 12.89 2.82
CA TYR A 82 7.42 14.08 3.64
C TYR A 82 6.60 15.28 3.15
N GLY A 83 6.47 15.45 1.83
CA GLY A 83 5.65 16.51 1.25
C GLY A 83 4.19 16.42 1.68
N TRP A 84 3.61 15.22 1.65
CA TRP A 84 2.24 15.00 2.08
C TRP A 84 2.04 15.06 3.59
N ILE A 85 3.03 14.66 4.40
CA ILE A 85 3.01 14.90 5.85
C ILE A 85 2.96 16.41 6.15
N GLY A 86 3.89 17.17 5.56
CA GLY A 86 3.93 18.62 5.73
C GLY A 86 2.64 19.28 5.26
N GLY A 87 2.13 18.86 4.09
CA GLY A 87 0.88 19.34 3.53
C GLY A 87 -0.32 19.08 4.44
N PHE A 88 -0.53 17.84 4.90
CA PHE A 88 -1.64 17.52 5.79
C PHE A 88 -1.52 18.16 7.18
N ALA A 89 -0.31 18.28 7.72
CA ALA A 89 -0.06 18.99 8.97
C ALA A 89 -0.42 20.48 8.84
N ALA A 90 0.04 21.14 7.78
CA ALA A 90 -0.25 22.54 7.50
C ALA A 90 -1.76 22.77 7.28
N LEU A 91 -2.41 21.90 6.51
CA LEU A 91 -3.86 21.95 6.30
C LEU A 91 -4.62 21.78 7.61
N SER A 92 -4.24 20.80 8.43
CA SER A 92 -4.92 20.55 9.71
C SER A 92 -4.78 21.75 10.67
N ALA A 93 -3.57 22.29 10.80
CA ALA A 93 -3.31 23.47 11.64
C ALA A 93 -4.01 24.72 11.11
N GLY A 94 -3.95 24.98 9.81
CA GLY A 94 -4.61 26.13 9.18
C GLY A 94 -6.14 26.08 9.33
N GLN A 95 -6.74 24.92 9.13
CA GLN A 95 -8.19 24.73 9.31
C GLN A 95 -8.58 24.86 10.79
N ALA A 96 -7.76 24.35 11.72
CA ALA A 96 -7.99 24.58 13.15
C ALA A 96 -7.94 26.07 13.51
N TYR A 97 -6.97 26.82 12.98
CA TYR A 97 -6.91 28.27 13.15
C TYR A 97 -8.18 28.97 12.64
N PHE A 98 -8.63 28.64 11.43
CA PHE A 98 -9.87 29.22 10.88
C PHE A 98 -11.11 28.80 11.66
N PHE A 99 -11.17 27.58 12.19
CA PHE A 99 -12.27 27.14 13.05
C PHE A 99 -12.46 28.04 14.30
N PHE A 100 -11.37 28.52 14.90
CA PHE A 100 -11.40 29.36 16.09
C PHE A 100 -11.56 30.86 15.80
N THR A 101 -11.22 31.31 14.59
CA THR A 101 -11.22 32.74 14.22
C THR A 101 -12.42 33.17 13.38
N LYS A 102 -13.16 32.22 12.79
CA LYS A 102 -14.37 32.52 12.01
C LYS A 102 -15.60 32.57 12.90
N ASP A 103 -16.41 33.62 12.72
CA ASP A 103 -17.68 33.78 13.44
C ASP A 103 -18.82 32.99 12.80
N GLU A 104 -18.77 32.78 11.48
CA GLU A 104 -19.86 32.14 10.74
C GLU A 104 -19.93 30.63 11.02
N PRO A 105 -21.09 30.10 11.50
CA PRO A 105 -21.23 28.68 11.83
C PRO A 105 -20.95 27.73 10.66
N ALA A 106 -21.32 28.13 9.43
CA ALA A 106 -21.08 27.36 8.22
C ALA A 106 -19.58 27.15 7.99
N GLU A 107 -18.80 28.23 8.04
CA GLU A 107 -17.35 28.17 7.88
C GLU A 107 -16.69 27.37 9.00
N ARG A 108 -17.14 27.51 10.25
CA ARG A 108 -16.61 26.71 11.38
C ARG A 108 -16.83 25.21 11.14
N ILE A 109 -18.00 24.78 10.69
CA ILE A 109 -18.27 23.37 10.40
C ILE A 109 -17.36 22.85 9.27
N LEU A 110 -17.22 23.61 8.18
CA LEU A 110 -16.34 23.25 7.07
C LEU A 110 -14.88 23.12 7.53
N ASN A 111 -14.41 24.06 8.35
CA ASN A 111 -13.05 24.05 8.89
C ASN A 111 -12.82 22.90 9.88
N ALA A 112 -13.81 22.58 10.73
CA ALA A 112 -13.71 21.45 11.64
C ALA A 112 -13.60 20.11 10.87
N VAL A 113 -14.43 19.91 9.84
CA VAL A 113 -14.40 18.69 9.03
C VAL A 113 -13.13 18.62 8.19
N GLY A 114 -12.74 19.72 7.52
CA GLY A 114 -11.53 19.79 6.71
C GLY A 114 -10.27 19.55 7.55
N GLY A 115 -10.19 20.18 8.73
CA GLY A 115 -9.09 20.00 9.68
C GLY A 115 -9.01 18.58 10.23
N GLY A 116 -10.16 17.99 10.59
CA GLY A 116 -10.24 16.61 11.06
C GLY A 116 -9.84 15.59 9.99
N MET A 117 -10.30 15.76 8.74
CA MET A 117 -9.92 14.88 7.63
C MET A 117 -8.44 14.99 7.29
N SER A 118 -7.89 16.21 7.30
CA SER A 118 -6.45 16.43 7.10
C SER A 118 -5.63 15.76 8.20
N PHE A 119 -6.09 15.86 9.46
CA PHE A 119 -5.45 15.17 10.58
C PHE A 119 -5.48 13.66 10.43
N ILE A 120 -6.61 13.08 10.02
CA ILE A 120 -6.72 11.64 9.73
C ILE A 120 -5.75 11.24 8.61
N GLY A 121 -5.63 12.06 7.55
CA GLY A 121 -4.65 11.86 6.48
C GLY A 121 -3.21 11.85 6.99
N LEU A 122 -2.85 12.81 7.84
CA LEU A 122 -1.55 12.89 8.51
C LEU A 122 -1.28 11.64 9.35
N VAL A 123 -2.19 11.27 10.25
CA VAL A 123 -2.05 10.07 11.10
C VAL A 123 -1.93 8.82 10.24
N GLY A 124 -2.71 8.71 9.16
CA GLY A 124 -2.64 7.61 8.21
C GLY A 124 -1.25 7.46 7.58
N LEU A 125 -0.60 8.57 7.19
CA LEU A 125 0.77 8.56 6.65
C LEU A 125 1.83 8.21 7.68
N LEU A 126 1.61 8.54 8.96
CA LEU A 126 2.52 8.22 10.06
C LEU A 126 2.42 6.77 10.49
N VAL A 127 1.20 6.24 10.63
CA VAL A 127 0.91 4.86 11.09
C VAL A 127 1.16 3.83 9.98
N LEU A 128 0.90 4.19 8.73
CA LEU A 128 1.11 3.32 7.57
C LEU A 128 2.17 3.91 6.63
N PRO A 129 3.46 3.80 7.00
CA PRO A 129 4.59 4.13 6.15
C PRO A 129 4.43 3.67 4.70
N ASN A 130 4.93 4.47 3.77
CA ASN A 130 5.15 3.97 2.42
C ASN A 130 6.37 3.04 2.40
N ALA A 131 6.19 1.80 1.96
CA ALA A 131 7.22 0.75 2.00
C ALA A 131 8.50 1.16 1.24
N GLY A 132 8.36 1.92 0.15
CA GLY A 132 9.48 2.36 -0.68
C GLY A 132 10.36 3.47 -0.08
N ARG A 133 9.97 4.10 1.04
CA ARG A 133 10.66 5.30 1.54
C ARG A 133 12.03 5.02 2.18
N PHE A 134 12.22 3.82 2.74
CA PHE A 134 13.46 3.39 3.42
C PHE A 134 13.97 2.06 2.84
N ALA A 135 13.57 1.72 1.62
CA ALA A 135 13.95 0.44 1.03
C ALA A 135 15.46 0.33 0.76
N ASP A 136 16.11 1.46 0.45
CA ASP A 136 17.56 1.57 0.29
C ASP A 136 18.30 1.38 1.61
N GLU A 137 17.86 2.08 2.66
CA GLU A 137 18.42 2.00 4.02
C GLU A 137 18.24 0.59 4.60
N ASN A 138 17.01 0.05 4.56
CA ASN A 138 16.71 -1.29 5.05
C ASN A 138 17.52 -2.38 4.31
N LEU A 139 17.75 -2.20 3.01
CA LEU A 139 18.55 -3.15 2.23
C LEU A 139 20.04 -3.03 2.55
N ALA A 140 20.55 -1.82 2.79
CA ALA A 140 21.94 -1.58 3.15
C ALA A 140 22.32 -2.19 4.51
N GLU A 141 21.36 -2.29 5.44
CA GLU A 141 21.54 -2.94 6.75
C GLU A 141 21.68 -4.46 6.68
N LEU A 142 21.25 -5.09 5.58
CA LEU A 142 21.33 -6.55 5.43
C LEU A 142 22.76 -7.02 5.08
N PRO A 143 23.26 -8.06 5.77
CA PRO A 143 24.62 -8.57 5.56
C PRO A 143 24.79 -9.20 4.16
N GLU A 144 26.03 -9.23 3.67
CA GLU A 144 26.36 -9.68 2.30
C GLU A 144 27.71 -10.45 2.21
N ARG A 145 28.27 -10.86 3.35
CA ARG A 145 29.60 -11.46 3.45
C ARG A 145 29.63 -12.90 2.95
N THR A 146 28.53 -13.64 3.12
CA THR A 146 28.42 -15.04 2.70
C THR A 146 27.44 -15.23 1.54
N PRO A 147 27.55 -16.30 0.73
CA PRO A 147 26.57 -16.61 -0.31
C PRO A 147 25.14 -16.81 0.23
N ALA A 148 25.01 -17.32 1.46
CA ALA A 148 23.71 -17.47 2.13
C ALA A 148 23.13 -16.10 2.52
N GLU A 149 23.96 -15.19 3.02
CA GLU A 149 23.57 -13.80 3.33
C GLU A 149 23.12 -13.06 2.07
N ARG A 150 23.85 -13.20 0.95
CA ARG A 150 23.43 -12.63 -0.35
C ARG A 150 22.08 -13.16 -0.83
N ALA A 151 21.83 -14.45 -0.67
CA ALA A 151 20.54 -15.04 -1.03
C ALA A 151 19.40 -14.47 -0.17
N ALA A 152 19.61 -14.32 1.14
CA ALA A 152 18.63 -13.72 2.05
C ALA A 152 18.40 -12.22 1.75
N LYS A 153 19.46 -11.50 1.37
CA LYS A 153 19.39 -10.10 0.95
C LYS A 153 18.60 -9.94 -0.35
N LEU A 154 18.84 -10.80 -1.34
CA LEU A 154 18.07 -10.85 -2.58
C LEU A 154 16.58 -11.10 -2.31
N ASP A 155 16.25 -12.12 -1.51
CA ASP A 155 14.87 -12.43 -1.17
C ASP A 155 14.16 -11.27 -0.46
N SER A 156 14.87 -10.58 0.45
CA SER A 156 14.35 -9.38 1.11
C SER A 156 14.13 -8.22 0.13
N ALA A 157 15.06 -7.99 -0.79
CA ALA A 157 14.95 -6.95 -1.81
C ALA A 157 13.76 -7.21 -2.76
N GLU A 158 13.56 -8.46 -3.18
CA GLU A 158 12.44 -8.88 -4.01
C GLU A 158 11.09 -8.73 -3.29
N ARG A 159 11.04 -9.04 -1.99
CA ARG A 159 9.87 -8.80 -1.15
C ARG A 159 9.52 -7.32 -1.05
N MET A 160 10.51 -6.45 -0.78
CA MET A 160 10.29 -4.99 -0.75
C MET A 160 9.72 -4.46 -2.08
N LEU A 161 10.25 -4.94 -3.21
CA LEU A 161 9.79 -4.55 -4.54
C LEU A 161 8.34 -5.02 -4.82
N THR A 162 8.01 -6.23 -4.36
CA THR A 162 6.66 -6.81 -4.46
C THR A 162 5.66 -6.05 -3.60
N ASP A 163 6.02 -5.73 -2.36
CA ASP A 163 5.19 -4.97 -1.42
C ASP A 163 4.91 -3.55 -1.96
N ALA A 164 5.92 -2.90 -2.54
CA ALA A 164 5.76 -1.59 -3.18
C ALA A 164 4.78 -1.64 -4.37
N GLN A 165 4.84 -2.71 -5.17
CA GLN A 165 3.89 -2.94 -6.26
C GLN A 165 2.46 -3.16 -5.73
N GLU A 166 2.29 -3.98 -4.70
CA GLU A 166 0.98 -4.22 -4.10
C GLU A 166 0.38 -2.97 -3.49
N ALA A 167 1.18 -2.21 -2.74
CA ALA A 167 0.77 -0.94 -2.16
C ALA A 167 0.30 0.04 -3.24
N THR A 168 1.03 0.12 -4.36
CA THR A 168 0.65 0.94 -5.51
C THR A 168 -0.67 0.45 -6.11
N ARG A 169 -0.83 -0.86 -6.33
CA ARG A 169 -2.05 -1.44 -6.92
C ARG A 169 -3.28 -1.19 -6.04
N ARG A 170 -3.18 -1.45 -4.73
CA ARG A 170 -4.30 -1.24 -3.79
C ARG A 170 -4.71 0.23 -3.75
N LYS A 171 -3.74 1.14 -3.67
CA LYS A 171 -4.00 2.58 -3.50
C LYS A 171 -4.25 3.34 -4.81
N ARG A 172 -4.03 2.74 -5.98
CA ARG A 172 -4.49 3.27 -7.27
C ARG A 172 -5.90 2.81 -7.65
N ASN A 173 -6.53 1.93 -6.85
CA ASN A 173 -7.94 1.68 -7.00
C ASN A 173 -8.73 2.96 -6.70
N ALA A 174 -9.60 3.39 -7.63
CA ALA A 174 -10.41 4.60 -7.51
C ALA A 174 -11.23 4.64 -6.21
N VAL A 175 -11.54 3.47 -5.63
CA VAL A 175 -12.20 3.33 -4.33
C VAL A 175 -11.46 4.07 -3.21
N ALA A 176 -10.13 4.15 -3.26
CA ALA A 176 -9.33 4.88 -2.28
C ALA A 176 -9.58 6.40 -2.29
N VAL A 177 -10.07 6.95 -3.41
CA VAL A 177 -10.42 8.37 -3.56
C VAL A 177 -11.89 8.62 -3.25
N ILE A 178 -12.77 7.61 -3.45
CA ILE A 178 -14.22 7.74 -3.28
C ILE A 178 -14.59 8.09 -1.84
N GLY A 179 -14.06 7.36 -0.84
CA GLY A 179 -14.44 7.54 0.57
C GLY A 179 -14.26 8.99 1.07
N PRO A 180 -13.04 9.55 1.01
CA PRO A 180 -12.78 10.94 1.42
C PRO A 180 -13.57 11.97 0.62
N THR A 181 -13.80 11.70 -0.67
CA THR A 181 -14.56 12.59 -1.56
C THR A 181 -16.04 12.63 -1.17
N LEU A 182 -16.65 11.49 -0.90
CA LEU A 182 -18.06 11.42 -0.47
C LEU A 182 -18.29 12.14 0.86
N ILE A 183 -17.38 12.02 1.82
CA ILE A 183 -17.48 12.74 3.10
C ILE A 183 -17.43 14.25 2.88
N SER A 184 -16.50 14.71 2.02
CA SER A 184 -16.37 16.13 1.70
C SER A 184 -17.60 16.68 0.98
N PHE A 185 -18.12 15.94 0.01
CA PHE A 185 -19.31 16.32 -0.77
C PHE A 185 -20.57 16.30 0.10
N GLY A 186 -20.76 15.30 0.94
CA GLY A 186 -21.88 15.22 1.88
C GLY A 186 -21.86 16.37 2.88
N THR A 187 -20.67 16.72 3.40
CA THR A 187 -20.51 17.86 4.31
C THR A 187 -20.85 19.18 3.61
N ALA A 188 -20.33 19.40 2.40
CA ALA A 188 -20.61 20.60 1.64
C ALA A 188 -22.09 20.73 1.26
N ALA A 189 -22.72 19.64 0.82
CA ALA A 189 -24.15 19.60 0.52
C ALA A 189 -24.99 19.93 1.77
N TYR A 190 -24.63 19.37 2.93
CA TYR A 190 -25.28 19.69 4.21
C TYR A 190 -25.12 21.17 4.58
N VAL A 191 -23.91 21.73 4.45
CA VAL A 191 -23.65 23.14 4.77
C VAL A 191 -24.40 24.08 3.83
N TRP A 192 -24.41 23.78 2.53
CA TRP A 192 -25.20 24.54 1.57
C TRP A 192 -26.68 24.49 1.95
N ALA A 193 -27.27 23.30 2.10
CA ALA A 193 -28.71 23.16 2.36
C ALA A 193 -29.16 23.79 3.68
N LYS A 194 -28.31 23.74 4.73
CA LYS A 194 -28.69 24.22 6.07
C LYS A 194 -28.41 25.69 6.31
N TYR A 195 -27.35 26.24 5.72
CA TYR A 195 -26.88 27.60 6.01
C TYR A 195 -26.94 28.54 4.81
N ASP A 196 -27.46 28.09 3.66
CA ASP A 196 -27.48 28.81 2.38
C ASP A 196 -26.08 29.31 1.92
N ALA A 197 -25.04 28.62 2.39
CA ALA A 197 -23.64 28.99 2.18
C ALA A 197 -23.06 28.27 0.95
N ALA A 198 -23.63 28.53 -0.23
CA ALA A 198 -23.27 27.83 -1.47
C ALA A 198 -21.78 28.01 -1.84
N MET A 199 -21.25 29.22 -1.71
CA MET A 199 -19.88 29.53 -2.14
C MET A 199 -18.81 28.90 -1.21
N PRO A 200 -18.91 28.99 0.14
CA PRO A 200 -18.03 28.23 1.04
C PRO A 200 -18.10 26.71 0.84
N ALA A 201 -19.30 26.17 0.62
CA ALA A 201 -19.50 24.75 0.33
C ALA A 201 -18.76 24.34 -0.96
N LEU A 202 -18.95 25.10 -2.05
CA LEU A 202 -18.30 24.84 -3.33
C LEU A 202 -16.77 24.88 -3.23
N ARG A 203 -16.21 25.89 -2.55
CA ARG A 203 -14.75 25.98 -2.32
C ARG A 203 -14.22 24.76 -1.59
N THR A 204 -14.94 24.27 -0.59
CA THR A 204 -14.56 23.06 0.15
C THR A 204 -14.59 21.82 -0.74
N MET A 205 -15.63 21.67 -1.56
CA MET A 205 -15.73 20.55 -2.50
C MET A 205 -14.57 20.54 -3.50
N VAL A 206 -14.31 21.69 -4.14
CA VAL A 206 -13.24 21.83 -5.13
C VAL A 206 -11.87 21.63 -4.48
N GLY A 207 -11.65 22.21 -3.30
CA GLY A 207 -10.40 22.05 -2.55
C GLY A 207 -10.13 20.61 -2.16
N SER A 208 -11.11 19.91 -1.58
CA SER A 208 -10.99 18.49 -1.23
C SER A 208 -10.74 17.62 -2.45
N LEU A 209 -11.43 17.87 -3.56
CA LEU A 209 -11.22 17.12 -4.80
C LEU A 209 -9.81 17.35 -5.35
N ALA A 210 -9.35 18.59 -5.40
CA ALA A 210 -8.02 18.94 -5.88
C ALA A 210 -6.92 18.26 -5.04
N ILE A 211 -7.04 18.28 -3.72
CA ILE A 211 -6.11 17.60 -2.81
C ILE A 211 -6.10 16.09 -3.06
N ASN A 212 -7.28 15.47 -3.18
CA ASN A 212 -7.39 14.03 -3.41
C ASN A 212 -6.78 13.62 -4.77
N ILE A 213 -7.06 14.39 -5.83
CA ILE A 213 -6.48 14.16 -7.17
C ILE A 213 -4.96 14.35 -7.13
N ALA A 214 -4.48 15.43 -6.50
CA ALA A 214 -3.05 15.69 -6.37
C ALA A 214 -2.34 14.57 -5.59
N HIS A 215 -2.90 14.11 -4.48
CA HIS A 215 -2.33 13.02 -3.68
C HIS A 215 -2.27 11.71 -4.45
N TRP A 216 -3.30 11.41 -5.25
CA TRP A 216 -3.32 10.23 -6.11
C TRP A 216 -2.33 10.34 -7.28
N TRP A 217 -2.29 11.51 -7.96
CA TRP A 217 -1.50 11.74 -9.16
C TRP A 217 -0.01 11.86 -8.89
N THR A 218 0.37 12.52 -7.79
CA THR A 218 1.79 12.74 -7.42
C THR A 218 2.46 11.49 -6.85
N ARG A 219 1.71 10.40 -6.60
CA ARG A 219 2.28 9.20 -6.01
C ARG A 219 3.27 8.54 -6.98
N PRO A 220 4.53 8.28 -6.55
CA PRO A 220 5.51 7.62 -7.40
C PRO A 220 5.06 6.19 -7.78
N THR A 221 5.32 5.82 -9.03
CA THR A 221 4.99 4.50 -9.59
C THR A 221 6.23 3.70 -9.96
N SER A 222 7.42 4.28 -9.82
CA SER A 222 8.67 3.74 -10.32
C SER A 222 9.03 2.39 -9.69
N ASN A 223 8.78 2.20 -8.39
CA ASN A 223 8.96 0.90 -7.74
C ASN A 223 8.03 -0.18 -8.30
N ALA A 224 6.77 0.14 -8.57
CA ALA A 224 5.83 -0.80 -9.18
C ALA A 224 6.19 -1.11 -10.64
N GLU A 225 6.77 -0.15 -11.36
CA GLU A 225 7.28 -0.34 -12.72
C GLU A 225 8.56 -1.19 -12.73
N ALA A 226 9.47 -0.95 -11.80
CA ALA A 226 10.66 -1.76 -11.57
C ALA A 226 10.27 -3.21 -11.27
N ALA A 227 9.28 -3.43 -10.39
CA ALA A 227 8.74 -4.75 -10.09
C ALA A 227 8.18 -5.47 -11.34
N ARG A 228 7.50 -4.75 -12.23
CA ARG A 228 7.00 -5.30 -13.50
C ARG A 228 8.13 -5.63 -14.47
N ARG A 229 9.11 -4.73 -14.62
CA ARG A 229 10.30 -4.93 -15.45
C ARG A 229 11.10 -6.15 -14.98
N TYR A 230 11.30 -6.27 -13.66
CA TYR A 230 11.96 -7.39 -13.03
C TYR A 230 11.29 -8.73 -13.36
N ARG A 231 9.98 -8.87 -13.06
CA ARG A 231 9.24 -10.11 -13.36
C ARG A 231 9.23 -10.45 -14.85
N GLY A 232 9.13 -9.44 -15.71
CA GLY A 232 9.16 -9.63 -17.16
C GLY A 232 10.53 -10.13 -17.67
N GLN A 233 11.62 -9.74 -17.02
CA GLN A 233 12.97 -10.24 -17.32
C GLN A 233 13.18 -11.64 -16.74
N SER A 234 12.82 -11.87 -15.48
CA SER A 234 12.95 -13.19 -14.84
C SER A 234 12.21 -14.28 -15.61
N ALA A 235 11.00 -13.99 -16.09
CA ALA A 235 10.25 -14.93 -16.92
C ALA A 235 11.01 -15.30 -18.20
N LYS A 236 11.65 -14.33 -18.88
CA LYS A 236 12.42 -14.58 -20.11
C LYS A 236 13.68 -15.41 -19.85
N LEU A 237 14.38 -15.18 -18.73
CA LEU A 237 15.54 -15.98 -18.35
C LEU A 237 15.16 -17.43 -18.00
N ASP A 238 14.03 -17.64 -17.33
CA ASP A 238 13.52 -18.98 -17.00
C ASP A 238 13.24 -19.80 -18.28
N TRP A 239 12.67 -19.16 -19.31
CA TRP A 239 12.49 -19.79 -20.63
C TRP A 239 13.80 -20.11 -21.36
N GLN A 240 14.89 -19.38 -21.11
CA GLN A 240 16.19 -19.63 -21.75
C GLN A 240 17.00 -20.74 -21.06
N LEU A 241 16.78 -20.96 -19.77
CA LEU A 241 17.47 -21.98 -18.98
C LEU A 241 16.82 -23.38 -19.08
N LEU A 242 15.68 -23.49 -19.76
CA LEU A 242 15.01 -24.76 -20.13
C LEU A 242 15.15 -25.04 -21.65
N PRO A 243 16.36 -25.34 -22.18
CA PRO A 243 16.57 -25.53 -23.61
C PRO A 243 15.78 -26.71 -24.20
N TRP A 244 15.32 -27.65 -23.36
CA TRP A 244 14.63 -28.88 -23.76
C TRP A 244 13.10 -28.79 -23.78
N ILE A 245 12.51 -27.68 -23.31
CA ILE A 245 11.06 -27.40 -23.39
C ILE A 245 10.81 -26.19 -24.32
N SER A 246 11.62 -26.05 -25.37
CA SER A 246 11.27 -25.14 -26.45
C SER A 246 10.09 -25.76 -27.25
N PRO A 247 9.03 -25.01 -27.59
CA PRO A 247 7.89 -25.52 -28.38
C PRO A 247 8.23 -25.93 -29.82
N GLN A 248 9.51 -26.01 -30.19
CA GLN A 248 9.96 -26.26 -31.56
C GLN A 248 9.83 -27.72 -31.98
N VAL A 249 9.44 -28.62 -31.06
CA VAL A 249 9.19 -30.05 -31.37
C VAL A 249 7.72 -30.40 -31.19
N THR A 250 6.84 -29.72 -31.93
CA THR A 250 5.53 -30.31 -32.30
C THR A 250 5.29 -30.21 -33.81
N GLY A 251 6.39 -30.32 -34.57
CA GLY A 251 6.40 -30.71 -35.97
C GLY A 251 6.69 -32.21 -36.14
N LEU A 252 6.37 -33.04 -35.15
CA LEU A 252 6.32 -34.49 -35.34
C LEU A 252 5.04 -34.78 -36.13
N GLY A 253 5.24 -34.96 -37.43
CA GLY A 253 4.19 -35.28 -38.36
C GLY A 253 3.43 -36.52 -37.93
N LEU A 254 2.11 -36.36 -37.81
CA LEU A 254 1.16 -37.44 -38.09
C LEU A 254 1.14 -37.68 -39.61
N GLY A 255 2.27 -38.16 -40.13
CA GLY A 255 2.42 -38.67 -41.48
C GLY A 255 2.47 -40.19 -41.44
N ALA A 256 1.38 -40.81 -41.90
CA ALA A 256 1.28 -42.16 -42.44
C ALA A 256 1.60 -43.35 -41.50
N VAL A 257 0.55 -43.89 -40.88
CA VAL A 257 0.21 -45.32 -41.04
C VAL A 257 -1.32 -45.45 -41.10
N PHE A 258 -1.79 -46.05 -42.21
CA PHE A 258 -3.16 -46.37 -42.64
C PHE A 258 -3.94 -45.29 -43.39
#